data_AF-A0A7V5ZFW2-F1
#
_entry.id   AF-A0A7V5ZFW2-F1
#
_cell.length_a   1.000
_cell.length_b   1.000
_cell.length_c   1.000
_cell.angle_alpha   90.00
_cell.angle_beta   90.00
_cell.angle_gamma   90.00
#
_symmetry.space_group_name_H-M   'P 1'
#
loop_
_entity.id
_entity.type
_entity.pdbx_description
1 polymer ?
#
loop_
_entity_poly.entity_id
_entity_poly.type
_entity_poly.pdbx_seq_one_letter_code
_entity_poly.pdbx_strand_id
1 'polypeptide(L)'
;DYWGKMHDPFDPKFEQSVRNSLRPVVQRIGDDPWCIGYFVDNELSWAGMGEEGGRYGLAYGTLQEDAATSPAKRAFVQQLRQKYGQIDRLNAAWGSSFASWEELEKPQRLQPPSNDARRQDFAEFVKSLARQYFRTVRDVLKELAPNHLYLGCRFAWYGPDAVEAAAEYCDAISFNIYAPRVERDRYTIVERLDKPAIIGEFHFGALDRGMFHTGLVAARDQQDRARMYKDYLTSVLTHPNFVGCHWFQYNDQPLTGRWFDGENYNIGFVTITDTPYPEMVQAAREIHAEAYRLRMGAK
;
A
#
# COMPACT_ATOMS: atom_id res chain seq x y z
N ASP A 1 10.65 -2.65 -7.21
CA ASP A 1 10.03 -1.40 -7.67
C ASP A 1 9.22 -1.67 -8.93
N TYR A 2 7.91 -1.88 -8.78
CA TYR A 2 7.00 -2.21 -9.89
C TYR A 2 6.56 -0.95 -10.64
N TRP A 3 6.01 0.05 -9.93
CA TRP A 3 5.51 1.31 -10.51
C TRP A 3 6.57 2.43 -10.60
N GLY A 4 7.68 2.29 -9.89
CA GLY A 4 8.73 3.30 -9.83
C GLY A 4 9.64 3.13 -8.62
N LYS A 5 10.76 3.86 -8.62
CA LYS A 5 11.73 3.82 -7.53
C LYS A 5 11.08 4.31 -6.23
N MET A 6 11.32 3.60 -5.12
CA MET A 6 10.85 4.04 -3.80
C MET A 6 11.42 5.42 -3.44
N HIS A 7 10.62 6.25 -2.77
CA HIS A 7 11.09 7.53 -2.23
C HIS A 7 12.16 7.31 -1.14
N ASP A 8 13.10 8.24 -1.02
CA ASP A 8 13.97 8.35 0.15
C ASP A 8 13.37 9.39 1.12
N PRO A 9 12.61 8.97 2.13
CA PRO A 9 11.92 9.89 3.03
C PRO A 9 12.87 10.55 4.04
N PHE A 10 14.15 10.16 4.08
CA PHE A 10 15.19 10.84 4.84
C PHE A 10 15.83 11.99 4.05
N ASP A 11 15.57 12.12 2.74
CA ASP A 11 15.95 13.31 1.99
C ASP A 11 15.09 14.50 2.45
N PRO A 12 15.67 15.62 2.90
CA PRO A 12 14.90 16.81 3.27
C PRO A 12 14.02 17.35 2.13
N LYS A 13 14.34 17.03 0.86
CA LYS A 13 13.50 17.39 -0.28
C LYS A 13 12.19 16.59 -0.34
N PHE A 14 12.10 15.46 0.34
CA PHE A 14 10.89 14.64 0.37
C PHE A 14 9.71 15.41 0.97
N GLU A 15 9.89 16.07 2.12
CA GLU A 15 8.84 16.90 2.73
C GLU A 15 8.36 17.99 1.76
N GLN A 16 9.28 18.67 1.08
CA GLN A 16 8.92 19.69 0.10
C GLN A 16 8.13 19.11 -1.07
N SER A 17 8.47 17.91 -1.53
CA SER A 17 7.74 17.20 -2.58
C SER A 17 6.32 16.86 -2.12
N VAL A 18 6.18 16.28 -0.92
CA VAL A 18 4.87 15.99 -0.31
C VAL A 18 4.02 17.26 -0.22
N ARG A 19 4.60 18.34 0.29
CA ARG A 19 3.92 19.64 0.43
C ARG A 19 3.46 20.20 -0.91
N ASN A 20 4.30 20.10 -1.94
CA ASN A 20 3.97 20.57 -3.29
C ASN A 20 2.84 19.74 -3.92
N SER A 21 2.81 18.43 -3.67
CA SER A 21 1.75 17.55 -4.16
C SER A 21 0.42 17.76 -3.43
N LEU A 22 0.44 17.92 -2.11
CA LEU A 22 -0.78 18.03 -1.29
C LEU A 22 -1.42 19.42 -1.34
N ARG A 23 -0.61 20.49 -1.31
CA ARG A 23 -1.11 21.87 -1.21
C ARG A 23 -2.20 22.23 -2.22
N PRO A 24 -2.06 22.01 -3.55
CA PRO A 24 -3.10 22.42 -4.50
C PRO A 24 -4.40 21.64 -4.30
N VAL A 25 -4.33 20.36 -3.92
CA VAL A 25 -5.51 19.52 -3.67
C VAL A 25 -6.22 19.97 -2.40
N VAL A 26 -5.46 20.15 -1.32
CA VAL A 26 -6.00 20.59 -0.02
C VAL A 26 -6.61 21.99 -0.12
N GLN A 27 -5.93 22.95 -0.78
CA GLN A 27 -6.45 24.31 -0.96
C GLN A 27 -7.76 24.32 -1.75
N ARG A 28 -7.92 23.43 -2.73
CA ARG A 28 -9.15 23.31 -3.52
C ARG A 28 -10.31 22.76 -2.70
N ILE A 29 -10.05 21.81 -1.80
CA ILE A 29 -11.08 21.18 -0.96
C ILE A 29 -11.41 22.05 0.26
N GLY A 30 -10.43 22.76 0.83
CA GLY A 30 -10.60 23.53 2.05
C GLY A 30 -11.03 22.66 3.23
N ASP A 31 -11.86 23.21 4.12
CA ASP A 31 -12.45 22.51 5.27
C ASP A 31 -13.78 21.79 4.92
N ASP A 32 -13.97 21.35 3.67
CA ASP A 32 -15.22 20.73 3.24
C ASP A 32 -15.52 19.43 4.03
N PRO A 33 -16.63 19.38 4.80
CA PRO A 33 -16.99 18.20 5.58
C PRO A 33 -17.44 17.01 4.72
N TRP A 34 -17.68 17.19 3.42
CA TRP A 34 -17.97 16.09 2.49
C TRP A 34 -16.71 15.33 2.06
N CYS A 35 -15.52 15.90 2.28
CA CYS A 35 -14.28 15.17 2.09
C CYS A 35 -14.04 14.23 3.27
N ILE A 36 -14.10 12.92 3.04
CA ILE A 36 -13.83 11.92 4.08
C ILE A 36 -12.34 11.98 4.51
N GLY A 37 -11.43 12.15 3.55
CA GLY A 37 -10.00 12.17 3.81
C GLY A 37 -9.16 12.03 2.55
N TYR A 38 -7.85 11.90 2.76
CA TYR A 38 -6.85 11.87 1.69
C TYR A 38 -6.09 10.54 1.69
N PHE A 39 -6.09 9.89 0.53
CA PHE A 39 -5.06 8.92 0.18
C PHE A 39 -3.85 9.68 -0.37
N VAL A 40 -2.64 9.24 0.00
CA VAL A 40 -1.39 9.83 -0.50
C VAL A 40 -0.54 8.71 -1.08
N ASP A 41 -0.14 8.86 -2.34
CA ASP A 41 0.45 7.81 -3.19
C ASP A 41 -0.47 6.58 -3.38
N ASN A 42 0.04 5.60 -4.13
CA ASN A 42 -0.65 4.35 -4.43
C ASN A 42 0.36 3.23 -4.69
N GLU A 43 0.22 2.08 -4.04
CA GLU A 43 0.94 0.83 -4.34
C GLU A 43 2.47 0.94 -4.42
N LEU A 44 3.06 1.77 -3.55
CA LEU A 44 4.51 1.82 -3.38
C LEU A 44 5.08 0.42 -3.06
N SER A 45 6.28 0.13 -3.58
CA SER A 45 6.92 -1.18 -3.48
C SER A 45 7.57 -1.43 -2.11
N TRP A 46 6.77 -1.49 -1.05
CA TRP A 46 7.26 -1.71 0.32
C TRP A 46 7.87 -3.09 0.55
N ALA A 47 7.46 -4.08 -0.24
CA ALA A 47 8.06 -5.42 -0.26
C ALA A 47 7.90 -6.06 -1.65
N GLY A 48 8.80 -6.97 -2.02
CA GLY A 48 8.63 -7.90 -3.13
C GLY A 48 8.18 -9.30 -2.69
N MET A 49 8.16 -10.24 -3.63
CA MET A 49 7.81 -11.65 -3.35
C MET A 49 8.94 -12.38 -2.62
N GLY A 50 8.59 -13.21 -1.63
CA GLY A 50 9.54 -13.98 -0.82
C GLY A 50 10.15 -13.20 0.35
N GLU A 51 10.76 -13.90 1.31
CA GLU A 51 11.44 -13.23 2.44
C GLU A 51 12.73 -12.52 1.99
N GLU A 52 13.53 -13.19 1.15
CA GLU A 52 14.86 -12.73 0.75
C GLU A 52 14.79 -12.01 -0.60
N GLY A 53 15.22 -10.74 -0.63
CA GLY A 53 15.05 -9.87 -1.79
C GLY A 53 13.62 -9.32 -1.97
N GLY A 54 12.61 -9.95 -1.37
CA GLY A 54 11.23 -9.48 -1.31
C GLY A 54 10.97 -8.58 -0.10
N ARG A 55 10.65 -9.16 1.07
CA ARG A 55 10.36 -8.41 2.31
C ARG A 55 11.46 -7.41 2.67
N TYR A 56 12.72 -7.82 2.55
CA TYR A 56 13.88 -6.98 2.87
C TYR A 56 14.52 -6.29 1.66
N GLY A 57 13.82 -6.26 0.51
CA GLY A 57 14.34 -5.68 -0.73
C GLY A 57 14.80 -4.23 -0.57
N LEU A 58 14.06 -3.42 0.20
CA LEU A 58 14.44 -2.03 0.50
C LEU A 58 15.73 -1.91 1.31
N ALA A 59 15.97 -2.82 2.26
CA ALA A 59 17.22 -2.84 3.03
C ALA A 59 18.42 -3.22 2.14
N TYR A 60 18.27 -4.27 1.32
CA TYR A 60 19.29 -4.67 0.35
C TYR A 60 19.57 -3.57 -0.69
N GLY A 61 18.53 -2.98 -1.26
CA GLY A 61 18.64 -1.88 -2.23
C GLY A 61 19.33 -0.67 -1.62
N THR A 62 18.94 -0.28 -0.39
CA THR A 62 19.58 0.82 0.33
C THR A 62 21.06 0.53 0.58
N LEU A 63 21.44 -0.69 0.99
CA LEU A 63 22.84 -1.03 1.22
C LEU A 63 23.73 -0.90 -0.02
N GLN A 64 23.17 -1.01 -1.23
CA GLN A 64 23.89 -0.85 -2.49
C GLN A 64 24.12 0.62 -2.87
N GLU A 65 23.48 1.57 -2.20
CA GLU A 65 23.70 3.00 -2.41
C GLU A 65 24.94 3.50 -1.64
N ASP A 66 25.48 4.65 -2.04
CA ASP A 66 26.55 5.35 -1.30
C ASP A 66 25.93 6.35 -0.31
N ALA A 67 26.37 6.32 0.95
CA ALA A 67 25.93 7.24 2.00
C ALA A 67 26.18 8.71 1.66
N ALA A 68 27.13 9.03 0.79
CA ALA A 68 27.35 10.39 0.33
C ALA A 68 26.15 10.96 -0.42
N THR A 69 25.38 10.11 -1.12
CA THR A 69 24.26 10.53 -1.98
C THR A 69 22.91 9.99 -1.54
N SER A 70 22.85 8.98 -0.69
CA SER A 70 21.59 8.42 -0.15
C SER A 70 21.41 8.73 1.34
N PRO A 71 20.49 9.64 1.69
CA PRO A 71 20.02 9.84 3.06
C PRO A 71 19.53 8.55 3.75
N ALA A 72 18.79 7.68 3.05
CA ALA A 72 18.36 6.39 3.58
C ALA A 72 19.54 5.48 3.95
N LYS A 73 20.60 5.42 3.12
CA LYS A 73 21.83 4.69 3.43
C LYS A 73 22.50 5.24 4.69
N ARG A 74 22.58 6.57 4.86
CA ARG A 74 23.10 7.18 6.09
C ARG A 74 22.27 6.81 7.32
N ALA A 75 20.95 6.92 7.22
CA ALA A 75 20.04 6.55 8.29
C ALA A 75 20.19 5.08 8.67
N PHE A 76 20.36 4.18 7.68
CA PHE A 76 20.56 2.77 7.95
C PHE A 76 21.89 2.51 8.67
N VAL A 77 23.00 3.06 8.18
CA VAL A 77 24.31 2.90 8.85
C VAL A 77 24.26 3.50 10.26
N GLN A 78 23.58 4.63 10.46
CA GLN A 78 23.40 5.23 11.77
C GLN A 78 22.61 4.34 12.73
N GLN A 79 21.53 3.71 12.27
CA GLN A 79 20.76 2.73 13.06
C GLN A 79 21.67 1.58 13.53
N LEU A 80 22.48 1.03 12.62
CA LEU A 80 23.43 -0.04 12.94
C LEU A 80 24.52 0.43 13.91
N ARG A 81 25.07 1.64 13.70
CA ARG A 81 26.03 2.28 14.63
C ARG A 81 25.44 2.43 16.02
N GLN A 82 24.19 2.87 16.14
CA GLN A 82 23.51 3.02 17.43
C GLN A 82 23.29 1.69 18.14
N LYS A 83 22.92 0.65 17.39
CA LYS A 83 22.66 -0.69 17.94
C LYS A 83 23.93 -1.41 18.39
N TYR A 84 24.97 -1.41 17.55
CA TYR A 84 26.17 -2.21 17.79
C TYR A 84 27.32 -1.42 18.41
N GLY A 85 27.39 -0.10 18.22
CA GLY A 85 28.46 0.77 18.68
C GLY A 85 29.78 0.57 17.91
N GLN A 86 30.36 -0.63 18.00
CA GLN A 86 31.62 -1.02 17.35
C GLN A 86 31.36 -1.92 16.14
N ILE A 87 32.14 -1.75 15.07
CA ILE A 87 31.98 -2.53 13.82
C ILE A 87 32.19 -4.03 14.05
N ASP A 88 33.09 -4.42 14.97
CA ASP A 88 33.35 -5.84 15.28
C ASP A 88 32.12 -6.56 15.85
N ARG A 89 31.26 -5.84 16.59
CA ARG A 89 30.01 -6.41 17.11
C ARG A 89 28.98 -6.63 16.00
N LEU A 90 28.90 -5.72 15.03
CA LEU A 90 28.11 -5.93 13.82
C LEU A 90 28.66 -7.13 13.04
N ASN A 91 29.97 -7.20 12.83
CA ASN A 91 30.63 -8.31 12.13
C ASN A 91 30.34 -9.66 12.80
N ALA A 92 30.43 -9.73 14.13
CA ALA A 92 30.08 -10.92 14.88
C ALA A 92 28.59 -11.30 14.71
N ALA A 93 27.68 -10.33 14.73
CA ALA A 93 26.24 -10.58 14.58
C ALA A 93 25.87 -10.99 13.15
N TRP A 94 26.46 -10.36 12.13
CA TRP A 94 26.14 -10.58 10.73
C TRP A 94 26.96 -11.69 10.08
N GLY A 95 28.02 -12.19 10.73
CA GLY A 95 29.00 -13.05 10.09
C GLY A 95 29.71 -12.35 8.93
N SER A 96 29.97 -11.05 9.09
CA SER A 96 30.65 -10.21 8.09
C SER A 96 32.07 -9.83 8.54
N SER A 97 32.78 -9.08 7.69
CA SER A 97 34.17 -8.68 7.95
C SER A 97 34.47 -7.26 7.46
N PHE A 98 33.56 -6.32 7.69
CA PHE A 98 33.79 -4.91 7.37
C PHE A 98 34.92 -4.35 8.24
N ALA A 99 35.90 -3.68 7.64
CA ALA A 99 37.04 -3.08 8.31
C ALA A 99 36.63 -1.86 9.15
N SER A 100 35.58 -1.14 8.75
CA SER A 100 35.10 0.04 9.47
C SER A 100 33.65 0.37 9.14
N TRP A 101 33.10 1.35 9.86
CA TRP A 101 31.78 1.91 9.53
C TRP A 101 31.81 2.69 8.22
N GLU A 102 32.93 3.35 7.90
CA GLU A 102 33.15 4.09 6.66
C GLU A 102 33.16 3.16 5.44
N GLU A 103 33.59 1.90 5.60
CA GLU A 103 33.40 0.87 4.57
C GLU A 103 31.91 0.57 4.36
N LEU A 104 31.16 0.40 5.44
CA LEU A 104 29.73 0.12 5.37
C LEU A 104 28.93 1.29 4.77
N GLU A 105 29.41 2.53 4.87
CA GLU A 105 28.86 3.72 4.22
C GLU A 105 28.97 3.67 2.68
N LYS A 106 29.90 2.88 2.13
CA LYS A 106 30.02 2.63 0.69
C LYS A 106 29.01 1.59 0.18
N PRO A 107 28.80 1.48 -1.14
CA PRO A 107 27.96 0.45 -1.74
C PRO A 107 28.35 -0.96 -1.29
N GLN A 108 27.42 -1.67 -0.67
CA GLN A 108 27.58 -3.05 -0.20
C GLN A 108 26.62 -3.99 -0.91
N ARG A 109 27.16 -5.07 -1.48
CA ARG A 109 26.39 -6.12 -2.15
C ARG A 109 26.39 -7.39 -1.30
N LEU A 110 25.49 -7.44 -0.33
CA LEU A 110 25.31 -8.63 0.50
C LEU A 110 24.50 -9.68 -0.24
N GLN A 111 25.00 -10.92 -0.22
CA GLN A 111 24.28 -12.05 -0.81
C GLN A 111 23.27 -12.62 0.19
N PRO A 112 22.06 -13.02 -0.27
CA PRO A 112 21.19 -13.89 0.50
C PRO A 112 21.81 -15.30 0.63
N PRO A 113 21.46 -16.08 1.68
CA PRO A 113 20.50 -15.75 2.71
C PRO A 113 21.04 -14.83 3.82
N SER A 114 20.15 -14.06 4.44
CA SER A 114 20.48 -13.27 5.64
C SER A 114 20.32 -14.13 6.89
N ASN A 115 21.24 -14.01 7.86
CA ASN A 115 21.04 -14.63 9.18
C ASN A 115 20.00 -13.88 10.02
N ASP A 116 19.60 -14.44 11.17
CA ASP A 116 18.54 -13.86 12.02
C ASP A 116 18.83 -12.42 12.46
N ALA A 117 20.04 -12.13 12.92
CA ALA A 117 20.42 -10.78 13.35
C ALA A 117 20.27 -9.77 12.21
N ARG A 118 20.76 -10.12 11.01
CA ARG A 118 20.63 -9.28 9.82
C ARG A 118 19.17 -9.10 9.40
N ARG A 119 18.35 -10.16 9.45
CA ARG A 119 16.91 -10.06 9.16
C ARG A 119 16.19 -9.12 10.13
N GLN A 120 16.52 -9.18 11.42
CA GLN A 120 15.96 -8.27 12.43
C GLN A 120 16.37 -6.82 12.16
N ASP A 121 17.66 -6.58 11.87
CA ASP A 121 18.14 -5.24 11.53
C ASP A 121 17.50 -4.69 10.25
N PHE A 122 17.25 -5.55 9.27
CA PHE A 122 16.58 -5.20 8.02
C PHE A 122 15.11 -4.85 8.26
N ALA A 123 14.39 -5.64 9.05
CA ALA A 123 13.02 -5.36 9.46
C ALA A 123 12.91 -4.01 10.19
N GLU A 124 13.80 -3.77 11.17
CA GLU A 124 13.89 -2.52 11.92
C GLU A 124 14.15 -1.32 10.99
N PHE A 125 15.04 -1.47 10.01
CA PHE A 125 15.32 -0.41 9.03
C PHE A 125 14.12 -0.14 8.12
N VAL A 126 13.49 -1.18 7.55
CA VAL A 126 12.29 -1.00 6.70
C VAL A 126 11.16 -0.32 7.49
N LYS A 127 10.98 -0.69 8.76
CA LYS A 127 10.03 -0.02 9.66
C LYS A 127 10.40 1.44 9.90
N SER A 128 11.68 1.74 10.13
CA SER A 128 12.18 3.12 10.32
C SER A 128 11.96 3.98 9.08
N LEU A 129 12.27 3.44 7.90
CA LEU A 129 12.02 4.08 6.60
C LEU A 129 10.52 4.37 6.41
N ALA A 130 9.66 3.38 6.68
CA ALA A 130 8.21 3.55 6.60
C ALA A 130 7.69 4.59 7.60
N ARG A 131 8.16 4.58 8.85
CA ARG A 131 7.80 5.59 9.86
C ARG A 131 8.17 6.99 9.41
N GLN A 132 9.37 7.17 8.84
CA GLN A 132 9.80 8.46 8.33
C GLN A 132 8.87 8.96 7.20
N TYR A 133 8.51 8.09 6.25
CA TYR A 133 7.55 8.39 5.19
C TYR A 133 6.18 8.81 5.75
N PHE A 134 5.55 7.94 6.56
CA PHE A 134 4.19 8.17 7.07
C PHE A 134 4.12 9.37 8.00
N ARG A 135 5.15 9.58 8.84
CA ARG A 135 5.26 10.77 9.69
C ARG A 135 5.29 12.05 8.85
N THR A 136 6.17 12.10 7.86
CA THR A 136 6.35 13.29 7.02
C THR A 136 5.05 13.63 6.28
N VAL A 137 4.39 12.62 5.70
CA VAL A 137 3.09 12.81 5.03
C VAL A 137 2.02 13.28 6.01
N ARG A 138 1.91 12.62 7.17
CA ARG A 138 0.93 12.97 8.20
C ARG A 138 1.14 14.39 8.72
N ASP A 139 2.37 14.79 9.01
CA ASP A 139 2.65 16.11 9.58
C ASP A 139 2.33 17.22 8.57
N VAL A 140 2.74 17.07 7.31
CA VAL A 140 2.39 18.02 6.24
C VAL A 140 0.88 18.05 6.02
N LEU A 141 0.21 16.89 6.01
CA LEU A 141 -1.24 16.85 5.80
C LEU A 141 -2.00 17.50 6.95
N LYS A 142 -1.62 17.25 8.22
CA LYS A 142 -2.30 17.86 9.37
C LYS A 142 -1.99 19.36 9.51
N GLU A 143 -0.88 19.86 8.97
CA GLU A 143 -0.64 21.30 8.84
C GLU A 143 -1.59 21.94 7.81
N LEU A 144 -1.81 21.28 6.68
CA LEU A 144 -2.60 21.82 5.56
C LEU A 144 -4.12 21.58 5.71
N ALA A 145 -4.52 20.43 6.26
CA ALA A 145 -5.89 19.93 6.39
C ALA A 145 -6.08 19.24 7.77
N PRO A 146 -6.08 20.01 8.87
CA PRO A 146 -6.09 19.46 10.23
C PRO A 146 -7.35 18.63 10.56
N ASN A 147 -8.46 18.90 9.86
CA ASN A 147 -9.78 18.33 10.13
C ASN A 147 -10.10 17.06 9.32
N HIS A 148 -9.22 16.64 8.40
CA HIS A 148 -9.47 15.51 7.50
C HIS A 148 -8.66 14.28 7.86
N LEU A 149 -9.17 13.10 7.49
CA LEU A 149 -8.51 11.82 7.75
C LEU A 149 -7.32 11.61 6.81
N TYR A 150 -6.23 11.06 7.36
CA TYR A 150 -5.15 10.47 6.59
C TYR A 150 -5.41 8.98 6.34
N LEU A 151 -5.67 8.61 5.10
CA LEU A 151 -6.11 7.26 4.71
C LEU A 151 -4.95 6.37 4.20
N GLY A 152 -3.69 6.78 4.40
CA GLY A 152 -2.51 5.99 4.02
C GLY A 152 -2.23 5.97 2.51
N CYS A 153 -1.54 4.91 2.06
CA CYS A 153 -0.91 4.83 0.73
C CYS A 153 -1.32 3.62 -0.13
N ARG A 154 -2.45 2.99 0.17
CA ARG A 154 -3.09 1.94 -0.66
C ARG A 154 -2.14 0.78 -0.98
N PHE A 155 -1.86 -0.02 0.05
CA PHE A 155 -0.90 -1.11 -0.02
C PHE A 155 -1.34 -2.23 -0.98
N ALA A 156 -0.49 -2.59 -1.94
CA ALA A 156 -0.55 -3.85 -2.71
C ALA A 156 0.69 -4.74 -2.47
N TRP A 157 1.85 -4.12 -2.32
CA TRP A 157 3.15 -4.79 -2.16
C TRP A 157 3.79 -4.40 -0.84
N TYR A 158 3.60 -5.19 0.23
CA TYR A 158 3.96 -4.77 1.58
C TYR A 158 4.39 -5.90 2.50
N GLY A 159 5.20 -5.55 3.50
CA GLY A 159 5.50 -6.38 4.67
C GLY A 159 4.80 -5.84 5.92
N PRO A 160 4.79 -6.61 7.02
CA PRO A 160 4.20 -6.18 8.28
C PRO A 160 4.85 -4.89 8.82
N ASP A 161 6.14 -4.70 8.56
CA ASP A 161 6.93 -3.55 9.03
C ASP A 161 6.35 -2.21 8.53
N ALA A 162 5.92 -2.15 7.27
CA ALA A 162 5.31 -0.95 6.69
C ALA A 162 3.86 -0.73 7.18
N VAL A 163 3.10 -1.80 7.39
CA VAL A 163 1.73 -1.73 7.92
C VAL A 163 1.72 -1.25 9.37
N GLU A 164 2.65 -1.75 10.18
CA GLU A 164 2.82 -1.30 11.56
C GLU A 164 3.22 0.18 11.63
N ALA A 165 4.10 0.63 10.73
CA ALA A 165 4.44 2.05 10.63
C ALA A 165 3.23 2.89 10.19
N ALA A 166 2.44 2.43 9.21
CA ALA A 166 1.23 3.13 8.78
C ALA A 166 0.22 3.28 9.93
N ALA A 167 0.04 2.24 10.74
CA ALA A 167 -0.86 2.25 11.89
C ALA A 167 -0.52 3.35 12.92
N GLU A 168 0.75 3.73 13.06
CA GLU A 168 1.19 4.77 13.99
C GLU A 168 0.74 6.19 13.57
N TYR A 169 0.56 6.44 12.27
CA TYR A 169 0.34 7.79 11.73
C TYR A 169 -0.96 7.97 10.95
N CYS A 170 -1.47 6.92 10.30
CA CYS A 170 -2.71 6.96 9.54
C CYS A 170 -3.93 6.87 10.47
N ASP A 171 -4.99 7.60 10.10
CA ASP A 171 -6.29 7.50 10.74
C ASP A 171 -6.99 6.18 10.33
N ALA A 172 -6.79 5.75 9.08
CA ALA A 172 -7.16 4.41 8.59
C ALA A 172 -6.07 3.85 7.66
N ILE A 173 -5.85 2.54 7.69
CA ILE A 173 -4.89 1.85 6.82
C ILE A 173 -5.58 1.43 5.53
N SER A 174 -4.97 1.70 4.38
CA SER A 174 -5.57 1.34 3.09
C SER A 174 -4.85 0.22 2.36
N PHE A 175 -5.63 -0.67 1.74
CA PHE A 175 -5.15 -1.82 0.99
C PHE A 175 -5.86 -1.91 -0.36
N ASN A 176 -5.14 -2.28 -1.41
CA ASN A 176 -5.74 -2.70 -2.68
C ASN A 176 -5.77 -4.24 -2.70
N ILE A 177 -6.95 -4.84 -2.81
CA ILE A 177 -7.13 -6.27 -2.62
C ILE A 177 -7.92 -6.85 -3.79
N TYR A 178 -7.19 -7.26 -4.82
CA TYR A 178 -7.73 -7.98 -5.97
C TYR A 178 -7.80 -9.48 -5.68
N ALA A 179 -8.90 -9.89 -5.02
CA ALA A 179 -9.21 -11.28 -4.70
C ALA A 179 -10.73 -11.52 -4.76
N PRO A 180 -11.21 -12.77 -4.86
CA PRO A 180 -12.64 -13.07 -4.80
C PRO A 180 -13.35 -12.60 -3.51
N ARG A 181 -12.61 -12.53 -2.40
CA ARG A 181 -13.08 -12.06 -1.09
C ARG A 181 -11.92 -11.64 -0.20
N VAL A 182 -12.23 -10.92 0.88
CA VAL A 182 -11.28 -10.63 1.95
C VAL A 182 -11.23 -11.79 2.94
N GLU A 183 -10.14 -12.54 2.91
CA GLU A 183 -9.88 -13.63 3.83
C GLU A 183 -9.39 -13.08 5.18
N ARG A 184 -10.22 -13.17 6.23
CA ARG A 184 -9.92 -12.62 7.57
C ARG A 184 -8.55 -13.03 8.10
N ASP A 185 -8.18 -14.30 7.95
CA ASP A 185 -6.90 -14.83 8.43
C ASP A 185 -5.68 -14.17 7.78
N ARG A 186 -5.82 -13.61 6.58
CA ARG A 186 -4.75 -12.88 5.89
C ARG A 186 -4.56 -11.45 6.39
N TYR A 187 -5.55 -10.88 7.08
CA TYR A 187 -5.55 -9.49 7.54
C TYR A 187 -5.60 -9.35 9.07
N THR A 188 -5.21 -10.41 9.79
CA THR A 188 -5.10 -10.42 11.26
C THR A 188 -4.19 -9.32 11.82
N ILE A 189 -3.26 -8.78 11.03
CA ILE A 189 -2.44 -7.63 11.43
C ILE A 189 -3.30 -6.39 11.72
N VAL A 190 -4.38 -6.18 10.97
CA VAL A 190 -5.28 -5.04 11.18
C VAL A 190 -6.05 -5.22 12.50
N GLU A 191 -6.51 -6.44 12.79
CA GLU A 191 -7.13 -6.79 14.07
C GLU A 191 -6.16 -6.62 15.24
N ARG A 192 -4.93 -7.13 15.10
CA ARG A 192 -3.87 -7.01 16.13
C ARG A 192 -3.54 -5.56 16.46
N LEU A 193 -3.55 -4.69 15.46
CA LEU A 193 -3.25 -3.27 15.60
C LEU A 193 -4.48 -2.45 16.04
N ASP A 194 -5.66 -3.05 16.07
CA ASP A 194 -6.95 -2.40 16.35
C ASP A 194 -7.14 -1.09 15.55
N LYS A 195 -6.85 -1.16 14.25
CA LYS A 195 -6.92 0.01 13.36
C LYS A 195 -8.05 -0.12 12.35
N PRO A 196 -8.78 0.96 12.04
CA PRO A 196 -9.67 0.97 10.89
C PRO A 196 -8.89 0.71 9.61
N ALA A 197 -9.45 -0.12 8.72
CA ALA A 197 -8.89 -0.37 7.40
C ALA A 197 -9.91 -0.07 6.29
N ILE A 198 -9.43 0.34 5.14
CA ILE A 198 -10.26 0.62 3.96
C ILE A 198 -9.67 -0.03 2.72
N ILE A 199 -10.53 -0.62 1.89
CA ILE A 199 -10.09 -1.18 0.62
C ILE A 199 -10.13 -0.08 -0.42
N GLY A 200 -8.96 0.24 -0.96
CA GLY A 200 -8.79 1.26 -1.98
C GLY A 200 -9.23 0.82 -3.36
N GLU A 201 -9.05 -0.47 -3.68
CA GLU A 201 -9.35 -1.07 -4.99
C GLU A 201 -9.72 -2.54 -4.86
N PHE A 202 -10.70 -2.95 -5.65
CA PHE A 202 -11.00 -4.32 -6.03
C PHE A 202 -11.85 -4.31 -7.31
N HIS A 203 -11.83 -5.40 -8.09
CA HIS A 203 -12.75 -5.60 -9.21
C HIS A 203 -12.91 -7.05 -9.60
N PHE A 204 -13.89 -7.28 -10.47
CA PHE A 204 -14.12 -8.50 -11.22
C PHE A 204 -14.45 -8.13 -12.66
N GLY A 205 -14.08 -8.97 -13.62
CA GLY A 205 -14.46 -8.77 -15.01
C GLY A 205 -14.78 -10.07 -15.73
N ALA A 206 -15.56 -9.98 -16.81
CA ALA A 206 -15.95 -11.10 -17.64
C ALA A 206 -15.81 -10.77 -19.14
N LEU A 207 -15.86 -11.79 -20.00
CA LEU A 207 -15.62 -11.63 -21.45
C LEU A 207 -16.88 -11.80 -22.30
N ASP A 208 -18.03 -12.01 -21.67
CA ASP A 208 -19.33 -12.26 -22.32
C ASP A 208 -19.92 -11.02 -23.03
N ARG A 209 -19.21 -9.89 -22.99
CA ARG A 209 -19.63 -8.59 -23.56
C ARG A 209 -18.59 -7.94 -24.48
N GLY A 210 -17.67 -8.73 -25.03
CA GLY A 210 -16.80 -8.31 -26.14
C GLY A 210 -15.47 -7.67 -25.74
N MET A 211 -15.13 -7.65 -24.46
CA MET A 211 -13.79 -7.29 -23.98
C MET A 211 -12.82 -8.46 -24.14
N PHE A 212 -11.51 -8.20 -24.20
CA PHE A 212 -10.48 -9.23 -24.38
C PHE A 212 -9.76 -9.63 -23.09
N HIS A 213 -10.02 -8.93 -21.98
CA HIS A 213 -9.38 -9.23 -20.71
C HIS A 213 -10.34 -8.97 -19.53
N THR A 214 -10.37 -9.89 -18.57
CA THR A 214 -11.26 -9.82 -17.39
C THR A 214 -10.76 -8.86 -16.30
N GLY A 215 -9.63 -8.19 -16.50
CA GLY A 215 -8.83 -7.68 -15.39
C GLY A 215 -8.25 -8.76 -14.49
N LEU A 216 -8.00 -8.39 -13.24
CA LEU A 216 -7.17 -9.15 -12.28
C LEU A 216 -7.91 -10.31 -11.61
N VAL A 217 -9.24 -10.29 -11.57
CA VAL A 217 -10.05 -11.38 -11.04
C VAL A 217 -11.16 -11.71 -12.01
N ALA A 218 -11.13 -12.93 -12.56
CA ALA A 218 -12.05 -13.36 -13.60
C ALA A 218 -13.39 -13.85 -13.02
N ALA A 219 -14.48 -13.37 -13.60
CA ALA A 219 -15.82 -13.92 -13.48
C ALA A 219 -16.20 -14.63 -14.79
N ARG A 220 -17.13 -15.59 -14.72
CA ARG A 220 -17.57 -16.33 -15.91
C ARG A 220 -18.37 -15.48 -16.90
N ASP A 221 -19.27 -14.65 -16.39
CA ASP A 221 -20.17 -13.77 -17.13
C ASP A 221 -20.58 -12.57 -16.24
N GLN A 222 -21.39 -11.63 -16.75
CA GLN A 222 -21.82 -10.47 -15.95
C GLN A 222 -22.66 -10.84 -14.72
N GLN A 223 -23.38 -11.97 -14.73
CA GLN A 223 -24.15 -12.42 -13.57
C GLN A 223 -23.23 -12.95 -12.47
N ASP A 224 -22.22 -13.73 -12.84
CA ASP A 224 -21.20 -14.22 -11.93
C ASP A 224 -20.36 -13.06 -11.36
N ARG A 225 -20.08 -12.04 -12.18
CA ARG A 225 -19.40 -10.80 -11.78
C ARG A 225 -20.19 -10.06 -10.70
N ALA A 226 -21.51 -9.94 -10.87
CA ALA A 226 -22.41 -9.33 -9.90
C ALA A 226 -22.53 -10.15 -8.60
N ARG A 227 -22.57 -11.48 -8.71
CA ARG A 227 -22.51 -12.38 -7.53
C ARG A 227 -21.21 -12.17 -6.75
N MET A 228 -20.06 -12.20 -7.43
CA MET A 228 -18.75 -11.99 -6.81
C MET A 228 -18.64 -10.61 -6.13
N TYR A 229 -19.23 -9.57 -6.72
CA TYR A 229 -19.32 -8.24 -6.10
C TYR A 229 -20.01 -8.29 -4.73
N LYS A 230 -21.17 -8.94 -4.64
CA LYS A 230 -21.89 -9.09 -3.36
C LYS A 230 -21.12 -9.93 -2.34
N ASP A 231 -20.51 -11.03 -2.78
CA ASP A 231 -19.71 -11.90 -1.92
C ASP A 231 -18.51 -11.15 -1.33
N TYR A 232 -17.82 -10.36 -2.15
CA TYR A 232 -16.71 -9.52 -1.72
C TYR A 232 -17.17 -8.49 -0.70
N LEU A 233 -18.20 -7.68 -1.01
CA LEU A 233 -18.71 -6.67 -0.07
C LEU A 233 -19.18 -7.28 1.24
N THR A 234 -19.83 -8.45 1.19
CA THR A 234 -20.23 -9.18 2.41
C THR A 234 -19.01 -9.52 3.27
N SER A 235 -17.92 -9.99 2.66
CA SER A 235 -16.67 -10.26 3.39
C SER A 235 -16.06 -9.01 4.03
N VAL A 236 -16.16 -7.85 3.39
CA VAL A 236 -15.71 -6.56 3.94
C VAL A 236 -16.58 -6.13 5.11
N LEU A 237 -17.90 -6.13 4.91
CA LEU A 237 -18.89 -5.66 5.90
C LEU A 237 -18.86 -6.49 7.19
N THR A 238 -18.57 -7.79 7.07
CA THR A 238 -18.48 -8.73 8.20
C THR A 238 -17.10 -8.76 8.87
N HIS A 239 -16.08 -8.12 8.31
CA HIS A 239 -14.75 -8.06 8.92
C HIS A 239 -14.65 -6.93 9.95
N PRO A 240 -14.27 -7.17 11.22
CA PRO A 240 -14.41 -6.21 12.32
C PRO A 240 -13.67 -4.87 12.12
N ASN A 241 -12.56 -4.83 11.39
CA ASN A 241 -11.79 -3.59 11.21
C ASN A 241 -12.01 -2.85 9.88
N PHE A 242 -12.62 -3.46 8.86
CA PHE A 242 -12.82 -2.76 7.59
C PHE A 242 -14.01 -1.81 7.66
N VAL A 243 -13.78 -0.55 7.26
CA VAL A 243 -14.79 0.53 7.31
C VAL A 243 -15.31 0.93 5.93
N GLY A 244 -14.80 0.33 4.86
CA GLY A 244 -15.28 0.57 3.50
C GLY A 244 -14.44 -0.12 2.43
N CYS A 245 -14.94 -0.08 1.21
CA CYS A 245 -14.24 -0.57 0.01
C CYS A 245 -14.65 0.24 -1.23
N HIS A 246 -13.68 0.53 -2.10
CA HIS A 246 -13.91 1.22 -3.36
C HIS A 246 -13.61 0.30 -4.54
N TRP A 247 -14.57 0.26 -5.47
CA TRP A 247 -14.45 -0.47 -6.72
C TRP A 247 -13.50 0.27 -7.68
N PHE A 248 -12.57 -0.46 -8.29
CA PHE A 248 -11.75 0.05 -9.37
C PHE A 248 -12.28 -0.50 -10.70
N GLN A 249 -12.95 0.23 -11.55
CA GLN A 249 -13.17 1.67 -11.59
C GLN A 249 -14.55 1.97 -12.21
N TYR A 250 -14.88 3.24 -12.41
CA TYR A 250 -16.23 3.61 -12.87
C TYR A 250 -16.58 3.03 -14.25
N ASN A 251 -15.72 3.23 -15.25
CA ASN A 251 -15.92 2.79 -16.63
C ASN A 251 -14.97 1.66 -17.03
N ASP A 252 -15.37 0.87 -18.03
CA ASP A 252 -14.45 -0.07 -18.67
C ASP A 252 -13.23 0.65 -19.21
N GLN A 253 -12.12 -0.08 -19.23
CA GLN A 253 -10.93 0.41 -19.90
C GLN A 253 -11.12 0.36 -21.42
N PRO A 254 -10.36 1.16 -22.19
CA PRO A 254 -10.39 1.05 -23.65
C PRO A 254 -10.06 -0.38 -24.09
N LEU A 255 -10.83 -0.91 -25.05
CA LEU A 255 -10.61 -2.26 -25.60
C LEU A 255 -9.19 -2.47 -26.13
N THR A 256 -8.59 -1.39 -26.65
CA THR A 256 -7.23 -1.33 -27.19
C THR A 256 -6.16 -0.98 -26.16
N GLY A 257 -6.50 -0.95 -24.87
CA GLY A 257 -5.58 -0.58 -23.80
C GLY A 257 -5.64 0.89 -23.44
N ARG A 258 -5.55 1.20 -22.15
CA ARG A 258 -5.39 2.57 -21.65
C ARG A 258 -3.99 3.10 -22.00
N TRP A 259 -3.89 4.42 -22.14
CA TRP A 259 -2.76 5.08 -22.80
C TRP A 259 -1.38 4.83 -22.16
N PHE A 260 -1.32 4.54 -20.86
CA PHE A 260 -0.04 4.53 -20.14
C PHE A 260 0.62 3.15 -20.03
N ASP A 261 -0.15 2.07 -19.90
CA ASP A 261 0.36 0.70 -19.70
C ASP A 261 -0.37 -0.37 -20.52
N GLY A 262 -1.40 0.00 -21.27
CA GLY A 262 -2.13 -0.91 -22.14
C GLY A 262 -3.18 -1.80 -21.46
N GLU A 263 -3.50 -1.61 -20.17
CA GLU A 263 -4.59 -2.38 -19.56
C GLU A 263 -5.93 -2.17 -20.30
N ASN A 264 -6.63 -3.27 -20.62
CA ASN A 264 -7.84 -3.30 -21.46
C ASN A 264 -8.98 -4.14 -20.86
N TYR A 265 -9.24 -3.93 -19.57
CA TYR A 265 -10.08 -4.77 -18.72
C TYR A 265 -11.58 -4.43 -18.76
N ASN A 266 -12.43 -5.47 -18.66
CA ASN A 266 -13.86 -5.35 -18.35
C ASN A 266 -14.11 -5.12 -16.85
N ILE A 267 -13.83 -3.93 -16.35
CA ILE A 267 -13.87 -3.62 -14.92
C ILE A 267 -14.72 -2.38 -14.60
N GLY A 268 -15.51 -1.89 -15.56
CA GLY A 268 -16.43 -0.77 -15.35
C GLY A 268 -17.75 -1.17 -14.72
N PHE A 269 -18.34 -0.27 -13.93
CA PHE A 269 -19.79 -0.23 -13.69
C PHE A 269 -20.56 0.21 -14.94
N VAL A 270 -19.92 0.97 -15.82
CA VAL A 270 -20.42 1.38 -17.14
C VAL A 270 -19.48 0.93 -18.25
N THR A 271 -20.02 0.67 -19.43
CA THR A 271 -19.25 0.39 -20.66
C THR A 271 -18.53 1.65 -21.16
N ILE A 272 -17.69 1.49 -22.20
CA ILE A 272 -17.07 2.63 -22.90
C ILE A 272 -18.09 3.59 -23.58
N THR A 273 -19.33 3.13 -23.79
CA THR A 273 -20.42 3.95 -24.35
C THR A 273 -21.30 4.56 -23.25
N ASP A 274 -20.82 4.60 -22.00
CA ASP A 274 -21.55 5.10 -20.83
C ASP A 274 -22.87 4.35 -20.56
N THR A 275 -22.93 3.07 -20.94
CA THR A 275 -24.10 2.21 -20.67
C THR A 275 -23.84 1.41 -19.40
N PRO A 276 -24.67 1.53 -18.34
CA PRO A 276 -24.47 0.75 -17.12
C PRO A 276 -24.63 -0.76 -17.33
N TYR A 277 -23.83 -1.56 -16.63
CA TYR A 277 -24.03 -3.00 -16.50
C TYR A 277 -25.20 -3.26 -15.53
N PRO A 278 -26.38 -3.70 -16.01
CA PRO A 278 -27.57 -3.82 -15.17
C PRO A 278 -27.36 -4.80 -14.02
N GLU A 279 -26.60 -5.88 -14.22
CA GLU A 279 -26.26 -6.88 -13.20
C GLU A 279 -25.47 -6.23 -12.04
N MET A 280 -24.45 -5.41 -12.38
CA MET A 280 -23.63 -4.72 -11.39
C MET A 280 -24.41 -3.65 -10.63
N VAL A 281 -25.25 -2.86 -11.34
CA VAL A 281 -26.09 -1.84 -10.72
C VAL A 281 -27.09 -2.47 -9.75
N GLN A 282 -27.72 -3.58 -10.14
CA GLN A 282 -28.67 -4.29 -9.29
C GLN A 282 -27.97 -4.86 -8.05
N ALA A 283 -26.84 -5.55 -8.23
CA ALA A 283 -26.06 -6.09 -7.12
C ALA A 283 -25.60 -5.00 -6.13
N ALA A 284 -25.16 -3.85 -6.63
CA ALA A 284 -24.78 -2.72 -5.80
C ALA A 284 -25.97 -2.19 -4.98
N ARG A 285 -27.14 -1.98 -5.61
CA ARG A 285 -28.33 -1.53 -4.88
C ARG A 285 -28.73 -2.47 -3.76
N GLU A 286 -28.72 -3.78 -4.02
CA GLU A 286 -29.09 -4.79 -3.05
C GLU A 286 -28.15 -4.82 -1.84
N ILE A 287 -26.84 -4.90 -2.06
CA ILE A 287 -25.88 -5.03 -0.96
C ILE A 287 -25.75 -3.73 -0.16
N HIS A 288 -25.80 -2.55 -0.82
CA HIS A 288 -25.74 -1.27 -0.12
C HIS A 288 -27.00 -0.97 0.71
N ALA A 289 -28.17 -1.46 0.28
CA ALA A 289 -29.40 -1.36 1.07
C ALA A 289 -29.33 -2.14 2.41
N GLU A 290 -28.50 -3.17 2.48
CA GLU A 290 -28.33 -4.00 3.67
C GLU A 290 -27.03 -3.75 4.44
N ALA A 291 -26.11 -2.94 3.90
CA ALA A 291 -24.74 -2.80 4.39
C ALA A 291 -24.65 -2.50 5.90
N TYR A 292 -25.39 -1.50 6.37
CA TYR A 292 -25.39 -1.14 7.79
C TYR A 292 -25.98 -2.24 8.67
N ARG A 293 -27.03 -2.93 8.20
CA ARG A 293 -27.65 -4.04 8.94
C ARG A 293 -26.70 -5.22 9.06
N LEU A 294 -26.02 -5.59 7.97
CA LEU A 294 -25.02 -6.65 7.96
C LEU A 294 -23.87 -6.32 8.91
N ARG A 295 -23.34 -5.10 8.84
CA ARG A 295 -22.27 -4.63 9.72
C ARG A 295 -22.64 -4.70 11.20
N MET A 296 -23.84 -4.22 11.55
CA MET A 296 -24.32 -4.20 12.94
C MET A 296 -24.67 -5.59 13.48
N GLY A 297 -25.04 -6.53 12.60
CA GLY A 297 -25.35 -7.91 12.94
C GLY A 297 -24.14 -8.85 13.04
N ALA A 298 -23.01 -8.49 12.45
CA ALA A 298 -21.79 -9.30 12.38
C ALA A 298 -20.93 -9.27 13.67
N LYS A 299 -21.53 -9.05 14.84
CA LYS A 299 -20.82 -9.03 16.12
C LYS A 299 -20.25 -10.40 16.50
#